data_AF-A0A2S7ZA92-F1
#
_entry.id   AF-A0A2S7ZA92-F1
#
_cell.length_a   1.000
_cell.length_b   1.000
_cell.length_c   1.000
_cell.angle_alpha   90.00
_cell.angle_beta   90.00
_cell.angle_gamma   90.00
#
_symmetry.space_group_name_H-M   'P 1'
#
loop_
_entity.id
_entity.type
_entity.pdbx_description
1 polymer ?
#
loop_
_entity_poly.entity_id
_entity_poly.type
_entity_poly.pdbx_seq_one_letter_code
_entity_poly.pdbx_strand_id
1 'polypeptide(L)'
;MDQFQISKMLNMNNLQDSLRSGKLNTNEGKQIYKFLLTNEYYISSEYEVVNSLFKVMVINNLWDAQIALRYFEYLNYEGWEYECLIVRGLLLENNISLAGEFCLETKLVQDGLSYFRDNSVWRGIDYDNEHIPISPAEWGISYDYKKKIFYEKNN
;
A
#
# COMPACT_ATOMS: atom_id res chain seq x y z
N MET A 1 -14.24 -23.81 -3.89
CA MET A 1 -13.63 -22.51 -3.51
C MET A 1 -12.59 -22.81 -2.46
N ASP A 2 -11.38 -23.10 -2.89
CA ASP A 2 -10.29 -23.33 -1.94
C ASP A 2 -9.94 -22.00 -1.29
N GLN A 3 -10.00 -22.00 0.03
CA GLN A 3 -9.35 -21.05 0.93
C GLN A 3 -7.84 -21.03 0.61
N PHE A 4 -7.44 -20.34 -0.45
CA PHE A 4 -6.05 -20.01 -0.74
C PHE A 4 -5.64 -18.83 0.16
N GLN A 5 -5.72 -19.11 1.46
CA GLN A 5 -5.42 -18.21 2.56
C GLN A 5 -4.00 -17.64 2.42
N ILE A 6 -3.84 -16.40 2.86
CA ILE A 6 -2.57 -15.84 3.33
C ILE A 6 -1.82 -16.83 4.24
N SER A 7 -2.51 -17.82 4.85
CA SER A 7 -1.91 -19.00 5.50
C SER A 7 -0.86 -19.78 4.69
N LYS A 8 -0.97 -19.88 3.36
CA LYS A 8 0.12 -20.46 2.54
C LYS A 8 1.35 -19.55 2.46
N MET A 9 1.18 -18.24 2.61
CA MET A 9 2.28 -17.30 2.79
C MET A 9 2.77 -17.27 4.25
N LEU A 10 1.88 -17.46 5.24
CA LEU A 10 2.23 -17.66 6.65
C LEU A 10 2.96 -18.98 6.90
N ASN A 11 2.85 -19.95 5.99
CA ASN A 11 3.70 -21.16 5.96
C ASN A 11 5.13 -20.88 5.48
N MET A 12 5.49 -19.63 5.14
CA MET A 12 6.89 -19.20 5.23
C MET A 12 7.27 -19.32 6.71
N ASN A 13 8.17 -20.25 7.04
CA ASN A 13 8.47 -20.67 8.42
C ASN A 13 8.81 -19.54 9.42
N ASN A 14 8.94 -18.27 9.04
CA ASN A 14 9.18 -17.14 9.93
C ASN A 14 8.51 -15.82 9.46
N LEU A 15 7.45 -15.80 8.64
CA LEU A 15 6.86 -14.54 8.14
C LEU A 15 6.35 -13.65 9.29
N GLN A 16 5.70 -14.24 10.29
CA GLN A 16 5.23 -13.53 11.48
C GLN A 16 6.39 -12.90 12.26
N ASP A 17 7.51 -13.61 12.42
CA ASP A 17 8.70 -13.09 13.09
C ASP A 17 9.43 -12.03 12.25
N SER A 18 9.38 -12.16 10.93
CA SER A 18 9.92 -11.20 9.97
C SER A 18 9.11 -9.89 9.96
N LEU A 19 7.79 -9.99 10.02
CA LEU A 19 6.86 -8.86 10.16
C LEU A 19 7.04 -8.18 11.53
N ARG A 20 7.20 -8.95 12.61
CA ARG A 20 7.45 -8.42 13.97
C ARG A 20 8.81 -7.73 14.10
N SER A 21 9.87 -8.31 13.52
CA SER A 21 11.22 -7.75 13.60
C SER A 21 11.46 -6.62 12.60
N GLY A 22 10.63 -6.52 11.55
CA GLY A 22 10.76 -5.56 10.46
C GLY A 22 11.96 -5.81 9.53
N LYS A 23 12.75 -6.87 9.76
CA LYS A 23 13.95 -7.19 8.97
C LYS A 23 13.70 -8.43 8.13
N LEU A 24 13.93 -8.29 6.82
CA LEU A 24 13.80 -9.38 5.86
C LEU A 24 15.17 -9.82 5.38
N ASN A 25 15.37 -11.13 5.24
CA ASN A 25 16.46 -11.62 4.40
C ASN A 25 16.11 -11.43 2.90
N THR A 26 17.12 -11.54 2.04
CA THR A 26 16.95 -11.33 0.60
C THR A 26 15.89 -12.22 -0.05
N ASN A 27 15.71 -13.46 0.43
CA ASN A 27 14.73 -14.38 -0.13
C ASN A 27 13.31 -14.00 0.32
N GLU A 28 13.11 -13.69 1.60
CA GLU A 28 11.83 -13.21 2.13
C GLU A 28 11.37 -11.93 1.43
N GLY A 29 12.29 -10.97 1.26
CA GLY A 29 12.01 -9.72 0.53
C GLY A 29 11.52 -9.99 -0.90
N LYS A 30 12.21 -10.86 -1.64
CA LYS A 30 11.80 -11.24 -3.00
C LYS A 30 10.45 -11.96 -3.04
N GLN A 31 10.15 -12.80 -2.07
CA GLN A 31 8.89 -13.53 -2.00
C GLN A 31 7.71 -12.60 -1.74
N ILE A 32 7.84 -11.70 -0.76
CA ILE A 32 6.80 -10.70 -0.44
C ILE A 32 6.62 -9.75 -1.62
N TYR A 33 7.70 -9.25 -2.21
CA TYR A 33 7.64 -8.39 -3.38
C TYR A 33 6.89 -9.07 -4.54
N LYS A 34 7.21 -10.32 -4.85
CA LYS A 34 6.51 -11.08 -5.89
C LYS A 34 5.04 -11.31 -5.55
N PHE A 35 4.72 -11.59 -4.30
CA PHE A 35 3.34 -11.75 -3.83
C PHE A 35 2.54 -10.48 -4.10
N LEU A 36 3.00 -9.32 -3.59
CA LEU A 36 2.32 -8.04 -3.76
C LEU A 36 2.13 -7.66 -5.24
N LEU A 37 3.06 -8.05 -6.12
CA LEU A 37 2.96 -7.71 -7.54
C LEU A 37 2.05 -8.62 -8.36
N THR A 38 2.02 -9.92 -8.07
CA THR A 38 1.47 -10.92 -9.00
C THR A 38 0.24 -11.65 -8.47
N ASN A 39 -0.06 -11.49 -7.18
CA ASN A 39 -1.10 -12.27 -6.53
C ASN A 39 -2.24 -11.36 -6.06
N GLU A 40 -3.43 -11.52 -6.61
CA GLU A 40 -4.63 -10.75 -6.28
C GLU A 40 -5.05 -10.86 -4.80
N TYR A 41 -4.62 -11.90 -4.07
CA TYR A 41 -4.92 -12.07 -2.63
C TYR A 41 -4.34 -10.98 -1.74
N TYR A 42 -3.45 -10.11 -2.23
CA TYR A 42 -3.06 -8.92 -1.49
C TYR A 42 -4.24 -7.95 -1.27
N ILE A 43 -5.24 -7.97 -2.16
CA ILE A 43 -6.53 -7.31 -1.98
C ILE A 43 -7.41 -8.28 -1.17
N SER A 44 -7.29 -8.19 0.15
CA SER A 44 -8.06 -9.01 1.08
C SER A 44 -8.40 -8.24 2.35
N SER A 45 -9.41 -8.77 3.05
CA SER A 45 -9.84 -8.27 4.35
C SER A 45 -8.87 -8.54 5.50
N GLU A 46 -7.73 -9.20 5.25
CA GLU A 46 -6.66 -9.41 6.25
C GLU A 46 -5.79 -8.15 6.40
N TYR A 47 -6.43 -7.02 6.74
CA TYR A 47 -5.85 -5.69 6.63
C TYR A 47 -4.54 -5.51 7.41
N GLU A 48 -4.50 -6.06 8.63
CA GLU A 48 -3.31 -5.98 9.48
C GLU A 48 -2.09 -6.66 8.82
N VAL A 49 -2.31 -7.85 8.24
CA VAL A 49 -1.25 -8.62 7.59
C VAL A 49 -0.79 -7.93 6.33
N VAL A 50 -1.71 -7.55 5.45
CA VAL A 50 -1.38 -6.89 4.17
C VAL A 50 -0.68 -5.56 4.41
N ASN A 51 -1.18 -4.71 5.31
CA ASN A 51 -0.54 -3.45 5.65
C ASN A 51 0.89 -3.68 6.20
N SER A 52 1.07 -4.73 7.01
CA SER A 52 2.40 -5.10 7.52
C SER A 52 3.36 -5.50 6.40
N LEU A 53 2.89 -6.18 5.35
CA LEU A 53 3.70 -6.52 4.18
C LEU A 53 4.22 -5.27 3.46
N PHE A 54 3.36 -4.27 3.26
CA PHE A 54 3.77 -3.00 2.67
C PHE A 54 4.79 -2.27 3.55
N LYS A 55 4.55 -2.20 4.86
CA LYS A 55 5.49 -1.59 5.82
C LYS A 55 6.87 -2.23 5.78
N VAL A 56 6.96 -3.57 5.74
CA VAL A 56 8.28 -4.22 5.65
C VAL A 56 8.97 -3.97 4.31
N MET A 57 8.24 -3.75 3.20
CA MET A 57 8.87 -3.30 1.96
C MET A 57 9.51 -1.92 2.13
N VAL A 58 8.86 -0.99 2.82
CA VAL A 58 9.45 0.33 3.14
C VAL A 58 10.68 0.17 4.03
N ILE A 59 10.58 -0.54 5.15
CA ILE A 59 11.68 -0.70 6.12
C ILE A 59 12.94 -1.33 5.48
N ASN A 60 12.76 -2.23 4.51
CA ASN A 60 13.85 -2.97 3.88
C ASN A 60 14.33 -2.35 2.55
N ASN A 61 13.95 -1.10 2.24
CA ASN A 61 14.31 -0.41 0.99
C ASN A 61 13.88 -1.18 -0.27
N LEU A 62 12.75 -1.88 -0.21
CA LEU A 62 12.11 -2.59 -1.32
C LEU A 62 10.87 -1.84 -1.85
N TRP A 63 10.63 -0.63 -1.33
CA TRP A 63 9.54 0.25 -1.72
C TRP A 63 9.92 1.04 -2.98
N ASP A 64 9.47 0.55 -4.13
CA ASP A 64 9.59 1.22 -5.42
C ASP A 64 8.23 1.68 -5.96
N ALA A 65 8.22 2.26 -7.16
CA ALA A 65 7.00 2.74 -7.79
C ALA A 65 5.94 1.64 -8.00
N GLN A 66 6.35 0.38 -8.21
CA GLN A 66 5.40 -0.71 -8.42
C GLN A 66 4.72 -1.09 -7.10
N ILE A 67 5.49 -1.23 -6.03
CA ILE A 67 4.95 -1.53 -4.71
C ILE A 67 4.09 -0.38 -4.20
N ALA A 68 4.50 0.87 -4.45
CA ALA A 68 3.70 2.04 -4.10
C ALA A 68 2.36 2.08 -4.86
N LEU A 69 2.34 1.73 -6.16
CA LEU A 69 1.09 1.59 -6.92
C LEU A 69 0.20 0.49 -6.35
N ARG A 70 0.77 -0.66 -5.97
CA ARG A 70 -0.01 -1.74 -5.32
C ARG A 70 -0.60 -1.27 -3.99
N TYR A 71 0.13 -0.49 -3.20
CA TYR A 71 -0.42 0.04 -1.97
C TYR A 71 -1.59 1.00 -2.22
N PHE A 72 -1.45 1.90 -3.20
CA PHE A 72 -2.56 2.75 -3.64
C PHE A 72 -3.78 1.93 -4.09
N GLU A 73 -3.59 0.94 -4.96
CA GLU A 73 -4.67 0.07 -5.45
C GLU A 73 -5.37 -0.67 -4.31
N TYR A 74 -4.60 -1.18 -3.35
CA TYR A 74 -5.11 -1.84 -2.15
C TYR A 74 -5.99 -0.91 -1.31
N LEU A 75 -5.49 0.29 -0.98
CA LEU A 75 -6.25 1.27 -0.20
C LEU A 75 -7.54 1.67 -0.91
N ASN A 76 -7.47 1.91 -2.23
CA ASN A 76 -8.63 2.28 -3.03
C ASN A 76 -9.70 1.17 -3.04
N TYR A 77 -9.28 -0.08 -3.25
CA TYR A 77 -10.20 -1.20 -3.35
C TYR A 77 -10.87 -1.52 -2.01
N GLU A 78 -10.11 -1.51 -0.92
CA GLU A 78 -10.62 -1.82 0.43
C GLU A 78 -11.34 -0.64 1.11
N GLY A 79 -11.47 0.50 0.42
CA GLY A 79 -12.26 1.65 0.87
C GLY A 79 -11.56 2.52 1.93
N TRP A 80 -10.24 2.52 1.97
CA TRP A 80 -9.44 3.43 2.80
C TRP A 80 -9.30 4.79 2.11
N GLU A 81 -10.43 5.49 2.00
CA GLU A 81 -10.61 6.63 1.10
C GLU A 81 -9.58 7.75 1.34
N TYR A 82 -9.45 8.23 2.57
CA TYR A 82 -8.54 9.34 2.88
C TYR A 82 -7.07 8.93 2.84
N GLU A 83 -6.73 7.72 3.28
CA GLU A 83 -5.40 7.15 3.13
C GLU A 83 -5.03 7.05 1.65
N CYS A 84 -5.97 6.62 0.81
CA CYS A 84 -5.83 6.52 -0.63
C CYS A 84 -5.56 7.89 -1.27
N LEU A 85 -6.33 8.93 -0.90
CA LEU A 85 -6.12 10.30 -1.40
C LEU A 85 -4.74 10.85 -1.06
N ILE A 86 -4.28 10.66 0.18
CA ILE A 86 -2.94 11.07 0.60
C ILE A 86 -1.87 10.37 -0.24
N VAL A 87 -1.94 9.03 -0.35
CA VAL A 87 -0.99 8.26 -1.16
C VAL A 87 -1.04 8.70 -2.63
N ARG A 88 -2.24 8.90 -3.18
CA ARG A 88 -2.43 9.35 -4.57
C ARG A 88 -1.73 10.67 -4.83
N GLY A 89 -1.97 11.70 -4.00
CA GLY A 89 -1.36 13.01 -4.17
C GLY A 89 0.17 12.95 -4.05
N LEU A 90 0.69 12.25 -3.03
CA LEU A 90 2.13 12.06 -2.85
C LEU A 90 2.78 11.39 -4.07
N LEU A 91 2.14 10.38 -4.65
CA LEU A 91 2.65 9.71 -5.83
C LEU A 91 2.57 10.61 -7.07
N LEU A 92 1.49 11.36 -7.29
CA LEU A 92 1.38 12.31 -8.40
C LEU A 92 2.42 13.45 -8.32
N GLU A 93 2.83 13.85 -7.12
CA GLU A 93 3.98 14.75 -6.89
C GLU A 93 5.35 14.05 -7.03
N ASN A 94 5.35 12.77 -7.43
CA ASN A 94 6.52 11.91 -7.57
C ASN A 94 7.31 11.71 -6.27
N ASN A 95 6.64 11.80 -5.12
CA ASN A 95 7.24 11.72 -3.80
C ASN A 95 7.06 10.34 -3.16
N ILE A 96 7.69 9.32 -3.77
CA ILE A 96 7.63 7.92 -3.34
C ILE A 96 8.11 7.74 -1.88
N SER A 97 9.12 8.52 -1.47
CA SER A 97 9.66 8.46 -0.10
C SER A 97 8.61 8.86 0.93
N LEU A 98 7.92 9.99 0.71
CA LEU A 98 6.85 10.41 1.61
C LEU A 98 5.67 9.43 1.60
N ALA A 99 5.32 8.84 0.46
CA ALA A 99 4.30 7.78 0.41
C ALA A 99 4.69 6.56 1.28
N GLY A 100 5.99 6.21 1.29
CA GLY A 100 6.54 5.18 2.18
C GLY A 100 6.48 5.59 3.66
N GLU A 101 6.82 6.83 4.00
CA GLU A 101 6.67 7.35 5.37
C GLU A 101 5.21 7.31 5.84
N PHE A 102 4.27 7.73 5.00
CA PHE A 102 2.85 7.63 5.30
C PHE A 102 2.41 6.18 5.50
N CYS A 103 2.87 5.25 4.66
CA CYS A 103 2.60 3.82 4.82
C CYS A 103 3.04 3.33 6.21
N LEU A 104 4.22 3.74 6.71
CA LEU A 104 4.72 3.36 8.04
C LEU A 104 3.86 3.92 9.18
N GLU A 105 3.46 5.19 9.08
CA GLU A 105 2.62 5.88 10.08
C GLU A 105 1.18 5.34 10.11
N THR A 106 0.65 4.90 8.96
CA THR A 106 -0.75 4.48 8.81
C THR A 106 -1.06 3.19 9.56
N LYS A 107 -2.16 3.21 10.31
CA LYS A 107 -2.71 2.05 11.01
C LYS A 107 -4.08 1.75 10.42
N LEU A 108 -4.21 0.67 9.66
CA LEU A 108 -5.53 0.25 9.13
C LEU A 108 -6.32 -0.55 10.17
N VAL A 109 -5.62 -1.17 11.14
CA VAL A 109 -6.22 -1.90 12.25
C VAL A 109 -5.62 -1.41 13.55
N GLN A 110 -6.48 -1.17 14.54
CA GLN A 110 -6.11 -0.84 15.91
C GLN A 110 -6.97 -1.65 16.87
N ASP A 111 -6.34 -2.37 17.81
CA ASP A 111 -7.02 -3.18 18.82
C ASP A 111 -8.04 -4.19 18.22
N GLY A 112 -7.73 -4.72 17.02
CA GLY A 112 -8.58 -5.67 16.29
C GLY A 112 -9.74 -5.04 15.51
N LEU A 113 -9.83 -3.71 15.47
CA LEU A 113 -10.87 -2.96 14.76
C LEU A 113 -10.27 -2.17 13.59
N SER A 114 -11.03 -2.04 12.50
CA SER A 114 -10.69 -1.14 11.40
C SER A 114 -10.57 0.31 11.89
N TYR A 115 -9.47 0.97 11.53
CA TYR A 115 -9.19 2.35 11.90
C TYR A 115 -9.11 3.22 10.64
N PHE A 116 -10.19 3.94 10.36
CA PHE A 116 -10.28 4.89 9.25
C PHE A 116 -9.87 6.28 9.72
N ARG A 117 -9.12 7.01 8.91
CA ARG A 117 -8.91 8.45 9.14
C ARG A 117 -10.23 9.22 9.00
N ASP A 118 -10.29 10.38 9.66
CA ASP A 118 -11.44 11.31 9.55
C ASP A 118 -11.28 12.33 8.41
N ASN A 119 -10.06 12.48 7.87
CA ASN A 119 -9.76 13.38 6.76
C ASN A 119 -8.46 12.98 6.04
N SER A 120 -8.29 13.54 4.85
CA SER A 120 -7.09 13.43 4.00
C SER A 120 -5.99 14.41 4.40
N VAL A 121 -6.07 15.11 5.54
CA VAL A 121 -5.02 16.06 5.95
C VAL A 121 -3.84 15.29 6.53
N TRP A 122 -2.66 15.49 5.94
CA TRP A 122 -1.42 14.90 6.44
C TRP A 122 -0.28 15.93 6.37
N ARG A 123 0.42 16.09 7.51
CA ARG A 123 1.50 17.07 7.69
C ARG A 123 1.14 18.50 7.26
N GLY A 124 -0.13 18.88 7.46
CA GLY A 124 -0.65 20.22 7.16
C GLY A 124 -1.06 20.46 5.71
N ILE A 125 -1.00 19.44 4.85
CA ILE A 125 -1.50 19.49 3.47
C ILE A 125 -2.82 18.74 3.41
N ASP A 126 -3.82 19.36 2.80
CA ASP A 126 -5.10 18.74 2.48
C ASP A 126 -5.01 18.07 1.11
N TYR A 127 -5.13 16.74 1.09
CA TYR A 127 -5.07 15.93 -0.14
C TYR A 127 -6.44 15.67 -0.74
N ASP A 128 -7.52 16.27 -0.20
CA ASP A 128 -8.87 16.29 -0.77
C ASP A 128 -9.16 17.65 -1.43
N ASN A 129 -8.19 18.22 -2.15
CA ASN A 129 -8.34 19.54 -2.78
C ASN A 129 -9.09 19.46 -4.14
N GLU A 130 -9.45 20.64 -4.66
CA GLU A 130 -10.16 20.73 -5.95
C GLU A 130 -9.36 20.04 -7.07
N HIS A 131 -10.04 19.15 -7.82
CA HIS A 131 -9.58 18.30 -8.93
C HIS A 131 -9.49 16.79 -8.66
N ILE A 132 -10.04 16.30 -7.56
CA ILE A 132 -10.26 14.85 -7.38
C ILE A 132 -11.58 14.45 -8.05
N PRO A 133 -11.58 13.41 -8.90
CA PRO A 133 -12.82 12.86 -9.45
C PRO A 133 -13.78 12.44 -8.35
N ILE A 134 -15.08 12.59 -8.56
CA ILE A 134 -16.09 12.24 -7.55
C ILE A 134 -16.09 10.73 -7.28
N SER A 135 -15.75 9.92 -8.29
CA SER A 135 -15.77 8.46 -8.17
C SER A 135 -14.37 7.89 -7.87
N PRO A 136 -14.21 7.05 -6.83
CA PRO A 136 -12.96 6.32 -6.58
C PRO A 136 -12.49 5.43 -7.73
N ALA A 137 -13.42 5.01 -8.61
CA ALA A 137 -13.09 4.26 -9.83
C ALA A 137 -12.32 5.10 -10.87
N GLU A 138 -12.33 6.42 -10.73
CA GLU A 138 -11.65 7.38 -11.60
C GLU A 138 -10.32 7.87 -11.00
N TRP A 139 -9.97 7.43 -9.79
CA TRP A 139 -8.75 7.87 -9.10
C TRP A 139 -7.48 7.22 -9.63
N GLY A 140 -7.59 6.30 -10.58
CA GLY A 140 -6.49 5.49 -11.10
C GLY A 140 -5.26 6.32 -11.45
N ILE A 141 -4.09 5.84 -11.02
CA ILE A 141 -2.79 6.40 -11.37
C ILE A 141 -1.91 5.32 -12.00
N SER A 142 -0.87 5.73 -12.70
CA SER A 142 0.10 4.83 -13.35
C SER A 142 1.50 5.45 -13.30
N TYR A 143 2.52 4.67 -13.66
CA TYR A 143 3.92 5.10 -13.62
C TYR A 143 4.59 4.95 -14.98
N ASP A 144 5.19 6.03 -15.48
CA ASP A 144 5.99 6.03 -16.70
C ASP A 144 7.43 5.67 -16.34
N TYR A 145 7.86 4.44 -16.66
CA TYR A 145 9.20 3.96 -16.35
C TYR A 145 10.31 4.68 -17.12
N LYS A 146 10.02 5.30 -18.26
CA LYS A 146 11.01 6.06 -19.03
C LYS A 146 11.22 7.43 -18.42
N LYS A 147 10.13 8.12 -18.10
CA LYS A 147 10.17 9.47 -17.50
C LYS A 147 10.37 9.45 -15.99
N LYS A 148 10.13 8.31 -15.35
CA LYS A 148 10.18 8.11 -13.89
C LYS A 148 9.22 9.03 -13.13
N ILE A 149 7.99 9.15 -13.63
CA ILE A 149 6.94 9.99 -13.05
C ILE A 149 5.63 9.19 -12.94
N PHE A 150 4.85 9.50 -11.91
CA PHE A 150 3.45 9.09 -11.85
C PHE A 150 2.57 10.05 -12.65
N TYR A 151 1.43 9.56 -13.09
CA TYR A 151 0.44 10.33 -13.81
C TYR A 151 -0.95 9.73 -13.59
N GLU A 152 -1.97 10.57 -13.76
CA GLU A 152 -3.37 10.14 -13.72
C GLU A 152 -3.69 9.25 -14.92
N LYS A 153 -4.32 8.11 -14.66
CA LYS A 153 -4.74 7.20 -15.72
C LYS A 153 -6.07 7.71 -16.27
N ASN A 154 -6.06 8.21 -17.50
CA ASN A 154 -7.30 8.48 -18.22
C ASN A 154 -8.01 7.15 -18.47
N ASN A 155 -9.25 7.02 -18.00
CA ASN A 155 -10.13 5.89 -18.26
C ASN A 155 -10.54 5.81 -19.73
#